data_AF-A0A3M1XSW0-F1
#
_entry.id   AF-A0A3M1XSW0-F1
#
_cell.length_a   1.000
_cell.length_b   1.000
_cell.length_c   1.000
_cell.angle_alpha   90.00
_cell.angle_beta   90.00
_cell.angle_gamma   90.00
#
_symmetry.space_group_name_H-M   'P 1'
#
loop_
_entity.id
_entity.type
_entity.pdbx_description
1 polymer ?
#
loop_
_entity_poly.entity_id
_entity_poly.type
_entity_poly.pdbx_seq_one_letter_code
_entity_poly.pdbx_strand_id
1 'polypeptide(L)'
;MNKRNASRKPPWYEEIVARPPLATVLVGSSILLLSLLIRLLAREWPALAVLLWVAPFVPPFFITRIARRITLRRAEFHFIEDAEPIIFLAHLKKPSLQALLEARPVVVSRGARRYLNMSAETLLESPLLPPEKFAPSTRETVFRRLLEQVQQQGQACLPPTAVQGCANRTGQPHDYVLTAVLKKQTPGWKVQLTLMPVP
;
A
#
# COMPACT_ATOMS: atom_id res chain seq x y z
N MET A 1 31.55 10.53 14.21
CA MET A 1 30.98 10.11 12.92
C MET A 1 31.13 8.60 12.78
N ASN A 2 30.07 7.82 12.97
CA ASN A 2 30.13 6.37 12.78
C ASN A 2 29.01 5.92 11.84
N LYS A 3 29.42 5.52 10.63
CA LYS A 3 28.61 4.85 9.61
C LYS A 3 28.22 3.48 10.14
N ARG A 4 27.02 3.32 10.69
CA ARG A 4 26.39 2.00 10.95
C ARG A 4 24.93 2.21 11.34
N ASN A 5 24.12 2.58 10.36
CA ASN A 5 22.67 2.32 10.37
C ASN A 5 22.24 2.20 8.91
N ALA A 6 22.83 1.23 8.21
CA ALA A 6 22.19 0.67 7.04
C ALA A 6 20.90 0.01 7.54
N SER A 7 19.81 0.78 7.41
CA SER A 7 18.43 0.33 7.54
C SER A 7 18.32 -1.12 7.07
N ARG A 8 18.17 -2.05 8.02
CA ARG A 8 17.80 -3.43 7.73
C ARG A 8 16.37 -3.38 7.21
N LYS A 9 16.24 -3.16 5.91
CA LYS A 9 14.96 -3.25 5.21
C LYS A 9 14.41 -4.65 5.47
N PRO A 10 13.17 -4.77 5.95
CA PRO A 10 12.61 -6.07 6.32
C PRO A 10 12.53 -6.99 5.08
N PRO A 11 12.54 -8.32 5.25
CA PRO A 11 12.70 -9.30 4.16
C PRO A 11 11.57 -9.31 3.12
N TRP A 12 10.50 -8.54 3.33
CA TRP A 12 9.41 -8.32 2.37
C TRP A 12 9.58 -7.03 1.54
N TYR A 13 10.63 -6.26 1.79
CA TYR A 13 11.01 -5.08 1.03
C TYR A 13 11.79 -5.53 -0.21
N GLU A 14 11.07 -5.84 -1.30
CA GLU A 14 11.70 -5.92 -2.62
C GLU A 14 12.21 -4.52 -2.98
N GLU A 15 13.53 -4.34 -2.91
CA GLU A 15 14.17 -3.12 -3.38
C GLU A 15 14.01 -3.06 -4.91
N ILE A 16 13.06 -2.23 -5.34
CA ILE A 16 12.92 -1.90 -6.75
C ILE A 16 14.11 -1.01 -7.08
N VAL A 17 15.18 -1.63 -7.58
CA VAL A 17 16.15 -0.92 -8.41
C VAL A 17 15.38 -0.53 -9.66
N ALA A 18 14.72 0.62 -9.61
CA ALA A 18 14.33 1.30 -10.82
C ALA A 18 15.63 1.40 -11.62
N ARG A 19 15.70 0.74 -12.78
CA ARG A 19 16.77 0.93 -13.75
C ARG A 19 16.22 1.87 -14.82
N PRO A 20 15.98 3.17 -14.52
CA PRO A 20 15.48 4.10 -15.51
C PRO A 20 16.31 4.07 -16.80
N PRO A 21 17.65 3.92 -16.78
CA PRO A 21 18.42 3.79 -18.02
C PRO A 21 18.02 2.56 -18.84
N LEU A 22 17.87 1.40 -18.21
CA LEU A 22 17.52 0.16 -18.91
C LEU A 22 16.09 0.21 -19.47
N ALA A 23 15.15 0.76 -18.70
CA ALA A 23 13.78 0.98 -19.16
C ALA A 23 13.75 1.95 -20.34
N THR A 24 14.45 3.09 -20.24
CA THR A 24 14.57 4.05 -21.34
C THR A 24 15.23 3.44 -22.57
N VAL A 25 16.26 2.61 -22.41
CA VAL A 25 16.92 1.91 -23.54
C VAL A 25 15.99 0.91 -24.21
N LEU A 26 15.25 0.10 -23.45
CA LEU A 26 14.29 -0.87 -24.00
C LEU A 26 13.11 -0.19 -24.70
N VAL A 27 12.64 0.94 -24.16
CA VAL A 27 11.56 1.72 -24.77
C VAL A 27 12.05 2.42 -26.02
N GLY A 28 13.20 3.09 -25.94
CA GLY A 28 13.84 3.72 -27.09
C GLY A 28 14.10 2.72 -28.21
N SER A 29 14.65 1.55 -27.92
CA SER A 29 14.95 0.53 -28.93
C SER A 29 13.70 -0.07 -29.57
N SER A 30 12.62 -0.28 -28.80
CA SER A 30 11.35 -0.77 -29.34
C SER A 30 10.66 0.25 -30.26
N ILE A 31 10.71 1.55 -29.92
CA ILE A 31 10.20 2.64 -30.77
C ILE A 31 11.04 2.76 -32.05
N LEU A 32 12.37 2.67 -31.94
CA LEU A 32 13.27 2.73 -33.10
C LEU A 32 13.05 1.54 -34.04
N LEU A 33 12.91 0.33 -33.51
CA LEU A 33 12.65 -0.88 -34.31
C LEU A 33 11.29 -0.79 -35.01
N LEU A 34 10.24 -0.38 -34.29
CA LEU A 34 8.90 -0.19 -34.87
C LEU A 34 8.92 0.88 -35.98
N SER A 35 9.63 1.98 -35.76
CA SER A 35 9.79 3.04 -36.77
C SER A 35 10.55 2.56 -38.00
N LEU A 36 11.56 1.72 -37.83
CA LEU A 36 12.30 1.11 -38.94
C LEU A 36 11.40 0.19 -39.76
N LEU A 37 10.62 -0.66 -39.11
CA LEU A 37 9.67 -1.57 -39.78
C LEU A 37 8.62 -0.79 -40.58
N ILE A 38 8.04 0.26 -39.99
CA ILE A 38 7.06 1.11 -40.69
C ILE A 38 7.71 1.80 -41.89
N ARG A 39 8.96 2.30 -41.79
CA ARG A 39 9.67 2.91 -42.93
C ARG A 39 9.93 1.92 -44.07
N LEU A 40 10.25 0.67 -43.73
CA LEU A 40 10.45 -0.38 -44.74
C LEU A 40 9.13 -0.72 -45.43
N LEU A 41 8.06 -0.90 -44.67
CA LEU A 41 6.71 -1.18 -45.19
C LEU A 41 6.13 -0.01 -46.00
N ALA A 42 6.44 1.23 -45.62
CA ALA A 42 5.95 2.43 -46.31
C ALA A 42 6.56 2.63 -47.70
N ARG A 43 7.69 1.97 -48.02
CA ARG A 43 8.26 1.97 -49.38
C ARG A 43 7.35 1.24 -50.37
N GLU A 44 6.76 0.15 -49.91
CA GLU A 44 5.84 -0.67 -50.69
C GLU A 44 4.39 -0.13 -50.58
N TRP A 45 4.02 0.46 -49.43
CA TRP A 45 2.67 0.93 -49.12
C TRP A 45 2.71 2.34 -48.51
N PRO A 46 2.74 3.41 -49.32
CA PRO A 46 2.97 4.78 -48.85
C PRO A 46 1.99 5.28 -47.77
N ALA A 47 0.74 4.78 -47.79
CA ALA A 47 -0.27 5.11 -46.78
C ALA A 47 0.14 4.73 -45.34
N LEU A 48 1.02 3.73 -45.18
CA LEU A 48 1.52 3.30 -43.87
C LEU A 48 2.49 4.31 -43.22
N ALA A 49 3.01 5.28 -43.96
CA ALA A 49 3.89 6.31 -43.43
C ALA A 49 3.25 7.12 -42.29
N VAL A 50 1.91 7.24 -42.28
CA VAL A 50 1.14 7.90 -41.21
C VAL A 50 1.32 7.18 -39.87
N LEU A 51 1.59 5.87 -39.85
CA LEU A 51 1.82 5.12 -38.62
C LEU A 51 3.11 5.54 -37.90
N LEU A 52 4.08 6.15 -38.59
CA LEU A 52 5.28 6.72 -37.95
C LEU A 52 4.92 7.84 -36.97
N TRP A 53 3.85 8.58 -37.26
CA TRP A 53 3.34 9.63 -36.38
C TRP A 53 2.63 9.07 -35.15
N VAL A 54 2.09 7.85 -35.24
CA VAL A 54 1.33 7.20 -34.16
C VAL A 54 2.24 6.33 -33.27
N ALA A 55 3.29 5.72 -33.84
CA ALA A 55 4.24 4.85 -33.15
C ALA A 55 4.79 5.39 -31.80
N PRO A 56 5.20 6.68 -31.66
CA PRO A 56 5.66 7.20 -30.37
C PRO A 56 4.55 7.36 -29.32
N PHE A 57 3.28 7.31 -29.73
CA PHE A 57 2.11 7.42 -28.84
C PHE A 57 1.49 6.08 -28.48
N VAL A 58 1.90 4.97 -29.12
CA VAL A 58 1.47 3.64 -28.71
C VAL A 58 2.18 3.32 -27.40
N PRO A 59 1.47 3.27 -26.26
CA PRO A 59 2.11 2.95 -25.00
C PRO A 59 2.67 1.53 -25.14
N PRO A 60 3.97 1.30 -24.91
CA PRO A 60 4.54 -0.03 -24.96
C PRO A 60 3.82 -0.91 -23.93
N PHE A 61 2.92 -1.76 -24.41
CA PHE A 61 2.07 -2.66 -23.62
C PHE A 61 2.87 -3.58 -22.68
N PHE A 62 4.19 -3.72 -22.91
CA PHE A 62 5.12 -4.45 -22.04
C PHE A 62 5.53 -3.69 -20.77
N ILE A 63 5.51 -2.34 -20.76
CA ILE A 63 5.79 -1.57 -19.54
C ILE A 63 4.64 -1.71 -18.55
N THR A 64 3.38 -1.68 -19.02
CA THR A 64 2.24 -1.58 -18.09
C THR A 64 2.06 -2.83 -17.23
N ARG A 65 2.46 -4.03 -17.67
CA ARG A 65 2.35 -5.25 -16.85
C ARG A 65 3.47 -5.39 -15.81
N ILE A 66 4.72 -5.05 -16.17
CA ILE A 66 5.87 -5.11 -15.25
C ILE A 66 5.87 -3.88 -14.33
N ALA A 67 5.55 -2.70 -14.84
CA ALA A 67 5.33 -1.50 -14.04
C ALA A 67 4.09 -1.64 -13.15
N ARG A 68 2.90 -2.07 -13.61
CA ARG A 68 1.71 -2.18 -12.72
C ARG A 68 2.00 -2.96 -11.45
N ARG A 69 2.66 -4.12 -11.54
CA ARG A 69 2.91 -4.96 -10.36
C ARG A 69 3.84 -4.30 -9.34
N ILE A 70 4.73 -3.44 -9.81
CA ILE A 70 5.83 -2.81 -9.06
C ILE A 70 5.44 -1.40 -8.57
N THR A 71 4.78 -0.61 -9.41
CA THR A 71 4.26 0.73 -9.11
C THR A 71 3.11 0.67 -8.12
N LEU A 72 2.24 -0.35 -8.16
CA LEU A 72 1.08 -0.45 -7.26
C LEU A 72 1.48 -0.56 -5.78
N ARG A 73 2.57 -1.28 -5.45
CA ARG A 73 2.98 -1.43 -4.05
C ARG A 73 3.55 -0.13 -3.51
N ARG A 74 4.53 0.48 -4.19
CA ARG A 74 5.13 1.75 -3.76
C ARG A 74 4.12 2.92 -3.78
N ALA A 75 3.22 2.94 -4.76
CA ALA A 75 2.12 3.90 -4.79
C ALA A 75 1.13 3.67 -3.65
N GLU A 76 0.84 2.43 -3.27
CA GLU A 76 0.02 2.14 -2.08
C GLU A 76 0.72 2.61 -0.79
N PHE A 77 2.02 2.37 -0.64
CA PHE A 77 2.81 2.89 0.50
C PHE A 77 2.79 4.43 0.56
N HIS A 78 3.14 5.11 -0.53
CA HIS A 78 3.16 6.57 -0.58
C HIS A 78 1.76 7.20 -0.48
N PHE A 79 0.74 6.58 -1.07
CA PHE A 79 -0.65 7.01 -0.91
C PHE A 79 -1.12 6.90 0.53
N ILE A 80 -0.78 5.79 1.22
CA ILE A 80 -1.11 5.61 2.63
C ILE A 80 -0.38 6.66 3.48
N GLU A 81 0.91 6.89 3.25
CA GLU A 81 1.72 7.87 3.99
C GLU A 81 1.13 9.30 3.89
N ASP A 82 0.65 9.70 2.71
CA ASP A 82 0.10 11.04 2.48
C ASP A 82 -1.41 11.16 2.77
N ALA A 83 -2.08 10.07 3.17
CA ALA A 83 -3.51 10.09 3.42
C ALA A 83 -3.89 10.90 4.68
N GLU A 84 -4.97 11.69 4.58
CA GLU A 84 -5.67 12.31 5.72
C GLU A 84 -6.40 11.30 6.63
N PRO A 85 -7.06 10.22 6.14
CA PRO A 85 -7.55 9.15 7.03
C PRO A 85 -6.43 8.54 7.85
N ILE A 86 -6.77 8.07 9.05
CA ILE A 86 -5.87 7.29 9.91
C ILE A 86 -5.79 5.87 9.34
N ILE A 87 -4.72 5.55 8.62
CA ILE A 87 -4.49 4.23 8.06
C ILE A 87 -3.35 3.53 8.79
N PHE A 88 -3.58 2.27 9.17
CA PHE A 88 -2.58 1.33 9.64
C PHE A 88 -2.48 0.14 8.68
N LEU A 89 -1.26 -0.21 8.29
CA LEU A 89 -1.01 -1.39 7.47
C LEU A 89 -0.05 -2.35 8.18
N ALA A 90 -0.40 -3.63 8.33
CA ALA A 90 0.50 -4.65 8.87
C ALA A 90 0.47 -5.96 8.08
N HIS A 91 1.49 -6.78 8.29
CA HIS A 91 1.61 -8.12 7.71
C HIS A 91 1.69 -9.17 8.81
N LEU A 92 0.99 -10.28 8.62
CA LEU A 92 0.91 -11.37 9.59
C LEU A 92 1.34 -12.68 8.93
N LYS A 93 1.94 -13.59 9.71
CA LYS A 93 2.19 -14.96 9.24
C LYS A 93 0.91 -15.80 9.22
N LYS A 94 0.06 -15.63 10.24
CA LYS A 94 -1.21 -16.35 10.41
C LYS A 94 -2.31 -15.38 10.86
N PRO A 95 -3.58 -15.60 10.46
CA PRO A 95 -4.70 -14.77 10.90
C PRO A 95 -5.22 -15.32 12.23
N SER A 96 -4.62 -14.91 13.35
CA SER A 96 -5.08 -15.25 14.70
C SER A 96 -5.32 -13.99 15.53
N LEU A 97 -6.14 -14.09 16.58
CA LEU A 97 -6.48 -12.94 17.43
C LEU A 97 -5.24 -12.36 18.08
N GLN A 98 -4.40 -13.22 18.64
CA GLN A 98 -3.11 -12.82 19.22
C GLN A 98 -2.22 -12.13 18.18
N ALA A 99 -2.11 -12.69 16.96
CA ALA A 99 -1.30 -12.09 15.91
C ALA A 99 -1.82 -10.71 15.50
N LEU A 100 -3.13 -10.49 15.48
CA LEU A 100 -3.74 -9.18 15.19
C LEU A 100 -3.53 -8.18 16.32
N LEU A 101 -3.67 -8.60 17.58
CA LEU A 101 -3.48 -7.75 18.77
C LEU A 101 -2.02 -7.32 18.98
N GLU A 102 -1.07 -8.14 18.55
CA GLU A 102 0.38 -7.88 18.63
C GLU A 102 0.95 -7.32 17.31
N ALA A 103 0.13 -7.23 16.25
CA ALA A 103 0.56 -6.77 14.94
C ALA A 103 1.10 -5.35 15.01
N ARG A 104 2.32 -5.14 14.52
CA ARG A 104 2.90 -3.79 14.39
C ARG A 104 2.72 -3.29 12.96
N PRO A 105 2.31 -2.03 12.77
CA PRO A 105 2.17 -1.50 11.44
C PRO A 105 3.54 -1.35 10.77
N VAL A 106 3.56 -1.66 9.49
CA VAL A 106 4.68 -1.40 8.58
C VAL A 106 4.53 -0.03 7.90
N VAL A 107 3.32 0.53 7.89
CA VAL A 107 3.01 1.87 7.38
C VAL A 107 1.93 2.48 8.25
N VAL A 108 2.09 3.78 8.49
CA VAL A 108 1.07 4.61 9.10
C VAL A 108 0.90 5.89 8.29
N SER A 109 -0.34 6.31 8.10
CA SER A 109 -0.66 7.57 7.43
C SER A 109 -0.20 8.82 8.20
N ARG A 110 -0.05 9.95 7.51
CA ARG A 110 0.12 11.26 8.14
C ARG A 110 -1.10 11.63 9.00
N GLY A 111 -2.30 11.26 8.58
CA GLY A 111 -3.53 11.36 9.36
C GLY A 111 -3.39 10.75 10.76
N ALA A 112 -2.87 9.53 10.85
CA ALA A 112 -2.65 8.85 12.13
C ALA A 112 -1.78 9.66 13.09
N ARG A 113 -0.70 10.27 12.59
CA ARG A 113 0.20 11.11 13.40
C ARG A 113 -0.53 12.35 13.94
N ARG A 114 -1.33 12.99 13.09
CA ARG A 114 -2.06 14.23 13.40
C ARG A 114 -3.20 14.00 14.38
N TYR A 115 -4.04 13.00 14.13
CA TYR A 115 -5.26 12.75 14.91
C TYR A 115 -5.03 11.96 16.20
N LEU A 116 -4.00 11.13 16.26
CA LEU A 116 -3.63 10.40 17.49
C LEU A 116 -2.59 11.14 18.32
N ASN A 117 -1.95 12.19 17.76
CA ASN A 117 -0.85 12.95 18.36
C ASN A 117 0.25 12.00 18.90
N MET A 118 0.73 11.16 18.00
CA MET A 118 1.85 10.24 18.23
C MET A 118 2.85 10.42 17.09
N SER A 119 4.15 10.23 17.37
CA SER A 119 5.16 10.25 16.32
C SER A 119 5.01 9.02 15.42
N ALA A 120 5.60 9.08 14.23
CA ALA A 120 5.56 7.96 13.30
C ALA A 120 6.28 6.74 13.91
N GLU A 121 7.40 6.99 14.60
CA GLU A 121 8.22 5.97 15.26
C GLU A 121 7.42 5.25 16.34
N THR A 122 6.74 6.00 17.23
CA THR A 122 5.90 5.39 18.27
C THR A 122 4.77 4.57 17.64
N LEU A 123 4.09 5.09 16.61
CA LEU A 123 3.01 4.36 15.95
C LEU A 123 3.47 3.07 15.26
N LEU A 124 4.69 3.05 14.72
CA LEU A 124 5.29 1.86 14.10
C LEU A 124 5.74 0.80 15.13
N GLU A 125 6.06 1.23 16.35
CA GLU A 125 6.43 0.33 17.45
C GLU A 125 5.21 -0.16 18.25
N SER A 126 4.12 0.62 18.26
CA SER A 126 2.85 0.27 18.88
C SER A 126 2.08 -0.79 18.05
N PRO A 127 1.23 -1.60 18.71
CA PRO A 127 0.31 -2.47 17.99
C PRO A 127 -0.72 -1.70 17.14
N LEU A 128 -1.34 -2.39 16.18
CA LEU A 128 -2.54 -1.93 15.49
C LEU A 128 -3.60 -1.51 16.52
N LEU A 129 -4.23 -0.35 16.27
CA LEU A 129 -5.09 0.34 17.23
C LEU A 129 -4.36 0.49 18.58
N PRO A 130 -3.48 1.49 18.74
CA PRO A 130 -2.59 1.61 19.90
C PRO A 130 -3.37 1.50 21.22
N PRO A 131 -2.93 0.67 22.19
CA PRO A 131 -3.64 0.45 23.44
C PRO A 131 -3.79 1.72 24.29
N GLU A 132 -2.90 2.70 24.11
CA GLU A 132 -2.95 4.01 24.76
C GLU A 132 -4.09 4.88 24.20
N LYS A 133 -4.65 4.52 23.05
CA LYS A 133 -5.67 5.26 22.33
C LYS A 133 -7.00 4.52 22.25
N PHE A 134 -6.99 3.19 22.29
CA PHE A 134 -8.17 2.36 22.12
C PHE A 134 -8.28 1.32 23.24
N ALA A 135 -9.47 1.22 23.86
CA ALA A 135 -9.72 0.27 24.93
C ALA A 135 -9.48 -1.19 24.49
N PRO A 136 -9.01 -2.08 25.38
CA PRO A 136 -8.77 -3.48 25.06
C PRO A 136 -10.00 -4.19 24.47
N SER A 137 -11.18 -3.93 25.02
CA SER A 137 -12.45 -4.48 24.55
C SER A 137 -12.77 -4.08 23.10
N THR A 138 -12.54 -2.82 22.73
CA THR A 138 -12.72 -2.32 21.36
C THR A 138 -11.79 -3.05 20.40
N ARG A 139 -10.50 -3.17 20.75
CA ARG A 139 -9.47 -3.82 19.94
C ARG A 139 -9.82 -5.29 19.70
N GLU A 140 -10.16 -6.02 20.75
CA GLU A 140 -10.57 -7.43 20.65
C GLU A 140 -11.83 -7.62 19.80
N THR A 141 -12.84 -6.76 19.98
CA THR A 141 -14.10 -6.84 19.24
C THR A 141 -13.88 -6.68 17.74
N VAL A 142 -13.08 -5.69 17.33
CA VAL A 142 -12.75 -5.45 15.92
C VAL A 142 -12.01 -6.65 15.32
N PHE A 143 -11.00 -7.17 16.01
CA PHE A 143 -10.19 -8.28 15.49
C PHE A 143 -10.92 -9.62 15.48
N ARG A 144 -11.79 -9.90 16.47
CA ARG A 144 -12.66 -11.09 16.45
C ARG A 144 -13.61 -11.07 15.26
N ARG A 145 -14.29 -9.95 14.99
CA ARG A 145 -15.17 -9.81 13.83
C ARG A 145 -14.44 -10.04 12.50
N LEU A 146 -13.21 -9.55 12.37
CA LEU A 146 -12.39 -9.83 11.18
C LEU A 146 -12.10 -11.32 11.03
N LEU A 147 -11.76 -12.02 12.11
CA LEU A 147 -11.45 -13.45 12.06
C LEU A 147 -12.69 -14.30 11.75
N GLU A 148 -13.84 -13.94 12.33
CA GLU A 148 -15.12 -14.58 12.02
C GLU A 148 -15.44 -14.50 10.52
N GLN A 149 -15.25 -13.34 9.90
CA GLN A 149 -15.42 -13.19 8.45
C GLN A 149 -14.38 -14.00 7.66
N VAL A 150 -13.11 -14.03 8.07
CA VAL A 150 -12.08 -14.86 7.41
C VAL A 150 -12.45 -16.34 7.46
N GLN A 151 -13.00 -16.83 8.57
CA GLN A 151 -13.43 -18.23 8.70
C GLN A 151 -14.56 -18.57 7.74
N GLN A 152 -15.46 -17.63 7.44
CA GLN A 152 -16.59 -17.84 6.54
C GLN A 152 -16.22 -17.70 5.05
N GLN A 153 -15.35 -16.74 4.71
CA GLN A 153 -15.13 -16.31 3.32
C GLN A 153 -13.67 -16.42 2.84
N GLY A 154 -12.75 -16.86 3.69
CA GLY A 154 -11.30 -16.91 3.39
C GLY A 154 -10.60 -15.55 3.39
N GLN A 155 -11.34 -14.46 3.51
CA GLN A 155 -10.89 -13.07 3.65
C GLN A 155 -11.95 -12.28 4.44
N ALA A 156 -11.59 -11.10 4.94
CA ALA A 156 -12.51 -10.24 5.66
C ALA A 156 -12.46 -8.80 5.16
N CYS A 157 -13.63 -8.19 5.14
CA CYS A 157 -13.87 -6.79 4.87
C CYS A 157 -14.92 -6.32 5.86
N LEU A 158 -14.47 -5.71 6.95
CA LEU A 158 -15.35 -5.17 7.96
C LEU A 158 -16.00 -3.89 7.43
N PRO A 159 -17.35 -3.83 7.34
CA PRO A 159 -18.04 -2.61 6.95
C PRO A 159 -17.81 -1.49 7.98
N PRO A 160 -18.15 -0.23 7.64
CA PRO A 160 -18.03 0.90 8.54
C PRO A 160 -18.60 0.59 9.93
N THR A 161 -17.73 0.59 10.93
CA THR A 161 -18.06 0.24 12.32
C THR A 161 -17.64 1.40 13.22
N ALA A 162 -18.56 1.88 14.04
CA ALA A 162 -18.24 2.91 15.03
C ALA A 162 -17.29 2.34 16.10
N VAL A 163 -16.20 3.07 16.36
CA VAL A 163 -15.24 2.76 17.42
C VAL A 163 -14.87 4.03 18.17
N GLN A 164 -14.69 3.91 19.48
CA GLN A 164 -14.24 5.02 20.31
C GLN A 164 -12.75 4.88 20.61
N GLY A 165 -12.05 6.00 20.52
CA GLY A 165 -10.65 6.13 20.92
C GLY A 165 -10.34 7.53 21.41
N CYS A 166 -9.21 7.72 22.08
CA CYS A 166 -8.84 9.03 22.60
C CYS A 166 -8.06 9.84 21.56
N ALA A 167 -8.64 10.95 21.11
CA ALA A 167 -7.94 11.93 20.27
C ALA A 167 -7.10 12.87 21.15
N ASN A 168 -5.79 12.97 20.87
CA ASN A 168 -4.88 13.98 21.43
C ASN A 168 -4.80 14.14 22.97
N ARG A 169 -4.02 15.15 23.41
CA ARG A 169 -3.52 15.39 24.77
C ARG A 169 -4.59 15.60 25.85
N THR A 170 -5.83 15.87 25.46
CA THR A 170 -6.95 16.09 26.39
C THR A 170 -7.47 14.78 26.99
N GLY A 171 -7.13 13.63 26.40
CA GLY A 171 -7.63 12.32 26.83
C GLY A 171 -9.13 12.14 26.59
N GLN A 172 -9.76 13.04 25.84
CA GLN A 172 -11.19 12.97 25.58
C GLN A 172 -11.49 11.85 24.56
N PRO A 173 -12.53 11.04 24.82
CA PRO A 173 -12.99 10.06 23.85
C PRO A 173 -13.51 10.77 22.60
N HIS A 174 -13.19 10.20 21.46
CA HIS A 174 -13.58 10.67 20.14
C HIS A 174 -14.13 9.48 19.35
N ASP A 175 -15.21 9.73 18.63
CA ASP A 175 -15.82 8.72 17.77
C ASP A 175 -15.07 8.63 16.44
N TYR A 176 -14.83 7.41 15.99
CA TYR A 176 -14.24 7.10 14.71
C TYR A 176 -15.12 6.09 13.96
N VAL A 177 -15.14 6.22 12.64
CA VAL A 177 -15.64 5.17 11.75
C VAL A 177 -14.45 4.34 11.30
N LEU A 178 -14.42 3.07 11.71
CA LEU A 178 -13.39 2.11 11.33
C LEU A 178 -13.90 1.20 10.20
N THR A 179 -13.07 1.06 9.18
CA THR A 179 -13.16 -0.01 8.18
C THR A 179 -11.90 -0.84 8.23
N ALA A 180 -12.01 -2.12 7.93
CA ALA A 180 -10.87 -3.02 8.02
C ALA A 180 -10.90 -4.09 6.95
N VAL A 181 -9.72 -4.44 6.44
CA VAL A 181 -9.54 -5.51 5.46
C VAL A 181 -8.47 -6.46 5.97
N LEU A 182 -8.75 -7.76 5.97
CA LEU A 182 -7.80 -8.83 6.25
C LEU A 182 -7.84 -9.83 5.09
N LYS A 183 -6.75 -9.90 4.33
CA LYS A 183 -6.68 -10.76 3.13
C LYS A 183 -5.40 -11.56 3.08
N LYS A 184 -5.46 -12.74 2.44
CA LYS A 184 -4.29 -13.58 2.21
C LYS A 184 -3.35 -12.89 1.21
N GLN A 185 -2.06 -12.83 1.55
CA GLN A 185 -1.01 -12.29 0.69
C GLN A 185 0.25 -13.13 0.86
N THR A 186 0.64 -13.92 -0.14
CA THR A 186 1.82 -14.80 -0.07
C THR A 186 3.10 -14.04 0.34
N PRO A 187 3.86 -14.50 1.36
CA PRO A 187 3.73 -15.77 2.10
C PRO A 187 2.84 -15.74 3.37
N GLY A 188 2.04 -14.71 3.63
CA GLY A 188 1.19 -14.60 4.81
C GLY A 188 -0.14 -13.89 4.57
N TRP A 189 -0.41 -12.88 5.39
CA TRP A 189 -1.66 -12.12 5.42
C TRP A 189 -1.36 -10.62 5.52
N LYS A 190 -2.25 -9.82 4.95
CA LYS A 190 -2.22 -8.36 5.01
C LYS A 190 -3.44 -7.90 5.76
N VAL A 191 -3.23 -7.07 6.77
CA VAL A 191 -4.30 -6.36 7.48
C VAL A 191 -4.14 -4.86 7.25
N GLN A 192 -5.24 -4.21 6.93
CA GLN A 192 -5.32 -2.76 6.77
C GLN A 192 -6.51 -2.27 7.57
N LEU A 193 -6.27 -1.28 8.44
CA LEU A 193 -7.31 -0.59 9.19
C LEU A 193 -7.34 0.86 8.72
N THR A 194 -8.52 1.39 8.47
CA THR A 194 -8.72 2.79 8.10
C THR A 194 -9.74 3.39 9.05
N LEU A 195 -9.36 4.43 9.78
CA LEU A 195 -10.24 5.18 10.67
C LEU A 195 -10.45 6.60 10.12
N MET A 196 -11.70 7.03 10.18
CA MET A 196 -12.12 8.39 9.91
C MET A 196 -12.65 9.00 11.21
N PRO A 197 -12.14 10.14 11.69
CA PRO A 197 -12.77 10.86 12.79
C PRO A 197 -14.18 11.30 12.36
N VAL A 198 -15.16 11.12 13.24
CA VAL A 198 -16.50 11.69 13.05
C VAL A 198 -16.42 13.18 13.37
N PRO A 199 -16.86 14.08 12.47
CA PRO A 199 -16.80 15.53 12.69
C PRO A 199 -17.66 16.01 13.85
#